data_AF-A0A1Y1W9U6-F1
#
_entry.id   AF-A0A1Y1W9U6-F1
#
_cell.length_a   1.000
_cell.length_b   1.000
_cell.length_c   1.000
_cell.angle_alpha   90.00
_cell.angle_beta   90.00
_cell.angle_gamma   90.00
#
_symmetry.space_group_name_H-M   'P 1'
#
loop_
_entity.id
_entity.type
_entity.pdbx_description
1 polymer ?
#
loop_
_entity_poly.entity_id
_entity_poly.type
_entity_poly.pdbx_seq_one_letter_code
_entity_poly.pdbx_strand_id
1 'polypeptide(L)'
;MDDDAPTRTSTDYIFWALIAMTVVALWYFFGLFMGRSRLSMRLARFRSRGRPILGGSGDSISGFEQDYADGLSSHNFDISVNIDDGDERPGLDSDEVRHIMETRGVSFDKARLIRQQIVMRSNGIDPATGLPLDPKAVTFGR
;
A
#
# COMPACT_ATOMS: atom_id res chain seq x y z
N MET A 1 36.47 57.27 -35.57
CA MET A 1 35.30 57.37 -34.68
C MET A 1 34.70 55.98 -34.73
N ASP A 2 35.27 55.07 -33.97
CA ASP A 2 34.86 53.66 -33.95
C ASP A 2 34.05 53.47 -32.67
N ASP A 3 32.73 53.39 -32.86
CA ASP A 3 31.73 53.20 -31.81
C ASP A 3 31.77 51.74 -31.34
N ASP A 4 32.64 51.45 -30.37
CA ASP A 4 32.54 50.23 -29.57
C ASP A 4 31.51 50.42 -28.45
N ALA A 5 30.33 49.82 -28.61
CA ALA A 5 29.28 49.74 -27.59
C ALA A 5 28.52 48.41 -27.67
N PRO A 6 27.98 47.89 -26.54
CA PRO A 6 28.42 46.61 -26.02
C PRO A 6 27.50 45.43 -26.40
N THR A 7 28.08 44.34 -26.89
CA THR A 7 27.42 43.04 -27.15
C THR A 7 26.96 42.30 -25.88
N ARG A 8 27.11 42.93 -24.71
CA ARG A 8 26.85 42.35 -23.38
C ARG A 8 25.37 42.08 -23.11
N THR A 9 24.45 42.75 -23.81
CA THR A 9 23.00 42.61 -23.55
C THR A 9 22.42 41.30 -24.05
N SER A 10 22.88 40.75 -25.18
CA SER A 10 22.31 39.53 -25.77
C SER A 10 22.63 38.27 -24.97
N THR A 11 23.83 38.19 -24.39
CA THR A 11 24.24 37.07 -23.54
C THR A 11 23.47 37.04 -22.22
N ASP A 12 23.08 38.21 -21.70
CA ASP A 12 22.37 38.32 -20.44
C ASP A 12 20.94 37.75 -20.55
N TYR A 13 20.23 38.01 -21.66
CA TYR A 13 18.89 37.42 -21.88
C TYR A 13 18.92 35.90 -22.02
N ILE A 14 19.95 35.35 -22.66
CA ILE A 14 20.11 33.89 -22.81
C ILE A 14 20.31 33.24 -21.44
N PHE A 15 21.13 33.84 -20.58
CA PHE A 15 21.37 33.36 -19.22
C PHE A 15 20.07 33.37 -18.38
N TRP A 16 19.32 34.47 -18.41
CA TRP A 16 18.04 34.57 -17.71
C TRP A 16 16.96 33.65 -18.28
N ALA A 17 16.94 33.41 -19.60
CA ALA A 17 16.01 32.47 -20.24
C ALA A 17 16.29 31.01 -19.83
N LEU A 18 17.57 30.61 -19.72
CA LEU A 18 17.94 29.29 -19.23
C LEU A 18 17.56 29.10 -17.76
N ILE A 19 17.80 30.11 -16.91
CA ILE A 19 17.37 30.07 -15.51
C ILE A 19 15.86 29.92 -15.42
N ALA A 20 15.09 30.73 -16.14
CA ALA A 20 13.62 30.64 -16.14
C ALA A 20 13.13 29.26 -16.59
N MET A 21 13.71 28.68 -17.64
CA MET A 21 13.41 27.33 -18.12
C MET A 21 13.69 26.27 -17.05
N THR A 22 14.83 26.35 -16.35
CA THR A 22 15.15 25.40 -15.27
C THR A 22 14.21 25.51 -14.08
N VAL A 23 13.80 26.72 -13.69
CA VAL A 23 12.84 26.95 -12.60
C VAL A 23 11.46 26.40 -12.98
N VAL A 24 11.01 26.59 -14.22
CA VAL A 24 9.75 26.02 -14.71
C VAL A 24 9.81 24.48 -14.75
N ALA A 25 10.93 23.91 -15.19
CA ALA A 25 11.13 22.46 -15.21
C ALA A 25 11.12 21.87 -13.79
N LEU A 26 11.80 22.52 -12.83
CA LEU A 26 11.79 22.12 -11.42
C LEU A 26 10.41 22.27 -10.78
N TRP A 27 9.66 23.34 -11.10
CA TRP A 27 8.29 23.52 -10.64
C TRP A 27 7.36 22.43 -11.16
N TYR A 28 7.51 22.05 -12.43
CA TYR A 28 6.73 20.96 -13.03
C TYR A 28 7.12 19.59 -12.45
N PHE A 29 8.42 19.35 -12.26
CA PHE A 29 8.93 18.12 -11.63
C PHE A 29 8.47 18.00 -10.18
N PHE A 30 8.57 19.08 -9.40
CA PHE A 30 8.10 19.13 -8.01
C PHE A 30 6.57 18.98 -7.94
N GLY A 31 5.82 19.62 -8.82
CA GLY A 31 4.37 19.46 -8.93
C GLY A 31 3.95 18.03 -9.29
N LEU A 32 4.66 17.37 -10.21
CA LEU A 32 4.43 15.96 -10.53
C LEU A 32 4.85 15.03 -9.38
N PHE A 33 5.98 15.29 -8.73
CA PHE A 33 6.48 14.48 -7.61
C PHE A 33 5.56 14.58 -6.39
N MET A 34 5.11 15.80 -6.06
CA MET A 34 4.19 16.05 -4.94
C MET A 34 2.73 15.66 -5.29
N GLY A 35 2.34 15.77 -6.56
CA GLY A 35 1.05 15.26 -7.06
C GLY A 35 0.98 13.74 -7.06
N ARG A 36 2.10 13.05 -7.27
CA ARG A 36 2.19 11.58 -7.18
C ARG A 36 2.22 11.06 -5.75
N SER A 37 2.65 11.86 -4.77
CA SER A 37 2.72 11.44 -3.36
C SER A 37 1.36 11.44 -2.63
N ARG A 38 0.24 11.72 -3.33
CA ARG A 38 -1.13 11.52 -2.82
C ARG A 38 -2.07 10.79 -3.80
N LEU A 39 -1.53 9.96 -4.68
CA LEU A 39 -2.28 9.26 -5.73
C LEU A 39 -2.19 7.73 -5.68
N SER A 40 -1.86 7.15 -4.52
CA SER A 40 -1.85 5.68 -4.31
C SER A 40 -3.08 5.13 -3.59
N MET A 41 -4.10 5.94 -3.27
CA MET A 41 -5.17 5.48 -2.37
C MET A 41 -6.61 5.56 -2.91
N ARG A 42 -6.80 5.78 -4.22
CA ARG A 42 -8.15 5.84 -4.83
C ARG A 42 -8.39 4.92 -6.02
N LEU A 43 -7.38 4.23 -6.56
CA LEU A 43 -7.56 3.24 -7.64
C LEU A 43 -7.40 1.77 -7.23
N ALA A 44 -7.05 1.46 -5.97
CA ALA A 44 -6.88 0.07 -5.52
C ALA A 44 -8.21 -0.69 -5.29
N ARG A 45 -9.37 -0.05 -5.45
CA ARG A 45 -10.68 -0.66 -5.12
C ARG A 45 -11.35 -1.44 -6.26
N PHE A 46 -10.73 -1.56 -7.43
CA PHE A 46 -11.35 -2.25 -8.57
C PHE A 46 -10.47 -3.32 -9.25
N ARG A 47 -9.32 -3.70 -8.67
CA ARG A 47 -8.39 -4.67 -9.31
C ARG A 47 -8.27 -6.01 -8.58
N SER A 48 -9.39 -6.61 -8.21
CA SER A 48 -9.44 -8.00 -7.71
C SER A 48 -10.66 -8.76 -8.24
N ARG A 49 -10.77 -8.85 -9.58
CA ARG A 49 -11.74 -9.76 -10.24
C ARG A 49 -11.17 -10.58 -11.42
N GLY A 50 -9.87 -10.80 -11.45
CA GLY A 50 -9.27 -11.75 -12.38
C GLY A 50 -7.76 -11.63 -12.41
N ARG A 51 -7.07 -12.58 -11.77
CA ARG A 51 -5.65 -12.82 -12.03
C ARG A 51 -5.55 -14.01 -12.98
N PRO A 52 -4.94 -13.84 -14.18
CA PRO A 52 -4.49 -14.99 -14.97
C PRO A 52 -3.34 -15.67 -14.21
N ILE A 53 -3.34 -17.00 -14.28
CA ILE A 53 -2.31 -17.88 -13.75
C ILE A 53 -1.01 -17.61 -14.52
N LEU A 54 -0.11 -16.81 -13.97
CA LEU A 54 1.31 -16.84 -14.35
C LEU A 54 2.17 -16.33 -13.18
N GLY A 55 3.18 -17.13 -12.85
CA GLY A 55 3.94 -17.11 -11.61
C GLY A 55 4.69 -15.82 -11.30
N GLY A 56 4.85 -15.60 -9.99
CA GLY A 56 5.61 -14.50 -9.42
C GLY A 56 4.92 -13.98 -8.17
N SER A 57 4.65 -14.86 -7.20
CA SER A 57 4.34 -14.44 -5.84
C SER A 57 5.45 -13.51 -5.38
N GLY A 58 5.12 -12.24 -5.18
CA GLY A 58 5.81 -11.44 -4.18
C GLY A 58 5.37 -11.90 -2.79
N ASP A 59 5.45 -13.20 -2.53
CA ASP A 59 5.45 -13.72 -1.17
C ASP A 59 6.70 -13.09 -0.57
N SER A 60 6.49 -12.10 0.28
CA SER A 60 7.44 -11.79 1.34
C SER A 60 7.74 -13.14 2.00
N ILE A 61 8.89 -13.73 1.67
CA ILE A 61 9.49 -14.75 2.53
C ILE A 61 9.95 -13.99 3.78
N SER A 62 9.00 -13.58 4.62
CA SER A 62 9.24 -13.02 5.94
C SER A 62 9.15 -14.17 6.92
N GLY A 63 10.25 -14.48 7.59
CA GLY A 63 10.23 -15.43 8.70
C GLY A 63 9.43 -14.86 9.88
N PHE A 64 9.15 -15.70 10.87
CA PHE A 64 8.42 -15.30 12.08
C PHE A 64 9.10 -14.15 12.83
N GLU A 65 10.43 -14.01 12.74
CA GLU A 65 11.20 -12.91 13.32
C GLU A 65 10.80 -11.56 12.72
N GLN A 66 10.66 -11.51 11.41
CA GLN A 66 10.26 -10.30 10.70
C GLN A 66 8.80 -9.97 11.01
N ASP A 67 7.93 -10.98 11.05
CA ASP A 67 6.53 -10.79 11.41
C ASP A 67 6.36 -10.24 12.83
N TYR A 68 7.20 -10.71 13.76
CA TYR A 68 7.23 -10.21 15.13
C TYR A 68 7.73 -8.77 15.20
N ALA A 69 8.79 -8.44 14.46
CA ALA A 69 9.29 -7.05 14.36
C ALA A 69 8.24 -6.11 13.75
N ASP A 70 7.39 -6.62 12.85
CA ASP A 70 6.30 -5.89 12.22
C ASP A 70 5.04 -5.78 13.09
N GLY A 71 5.08 -6.32 14.32
CA GLY A 71 3.98 -6.23 15.28
C GLY A 71 2.81 -7.17 14.95
N LEU A 72 3.07 -8.27 14.25
CA LEU A 72 2.08 -9.30 13.90
C LEU A 72 1.93 -10.37 14.99
N SER A 73 2.09 -9.96 16.25
CA SER A 73 1.92 -10.79 17.44
C SER A 73 1.01 -10.09 18.45
N SER A 74 0.21 -10.85 19.18
CA SER A 74 -0.67 -10.36 20.24
C SER A 74 -0.80 -11.38 21.36
N HIS A 75 -1.41 -10.99 22.48
CA HIS A 75 -1.71 -11.91 23.57
C HIS A 75 -2.52 -13.15 23.15
N ASN A 76 -3.43 -12.99 22.18
CA ASN A 76 -4.28 -14.10 21.69
C ASN A 76 -3.64 -14.85 20.51
N PHE A 77 -2.49 -14.39 20.03
CA PHE A 77 -1.79 -14.93 18.89
C PHE A 77 -0.31 -14.64 19.02
N ASP A 78 0.36 -15.50 19.79
CA ASP A 78 1.79 -15.37 20.07
C ASP A 78 2.59 -16.25 19.11
N ILE A 79 3.54 -15.63 18.42
CA ILE A 79 4.48 -16.29 17.50
C ILE A 79 5.90 -16.38 18.05
N SER A 80 6.13 -15.90 19.28
CA SER A 80 7.46 -15.96 19.92
C SER A 80 7.96 -17.40 20.05
N VAL A 81 7.05 -18.34 20.34
CA VAL A 81 7.38 -19.77 20.43
C VAL A 81 7.90 -20.32 19.09
N ASN A 82 7.36 -19.88 17.95
CA ASN A 82 7.86 -20.30 16.64
C ASN A 82 9.28 -19.80 16.38
N ILE A 83 9.61 -18.60 16.86
CA ILE A 83 10.95 -18.02 16.76
C ILE A 83 11.92 -18.79 17.67
N ASP A 84 11.52 -19.04 18.92
CA ASP A 84 12.35 -19.75 19.91
C ASP A 84 12.64 -21.19 19.48
N ASP A 85 11.69 -21.86 18.82
CA ASP A 85 11.84 -23.22 18.29
C ASP A 85 12.60 -23.25 16.95
N GLY A 86 12.94 -22.10 16.36
CA GLY A 86 13.63 -22.01 15.08
C GLY A 86 12.81 -22.54 13.91
N ASP A 87 11.51 -22.25 13.88
CA ASP A 87 10.58 -22.71 12.85
C ASP A 87 10.96 -22.14 11.47
N GLU A 88 11.32 -23.02 10.52
CA GLU A 88 11.76 -22.65 9.17
C GLU A 88 10.61 -22.33 8.20
N ARG A 89 9.35 -22.33 8.67
CA ARG A 89 8.20 -22.00 7.82
C ARG A 89 8.24 -20.53 7.37
N PRO A 90 7.62 -20.20 6.22
CA PRO A 90 7.69 -18.85 5.62
C PRO A 90 6.85 -17.78 6.35
N GLY A 91 6.63 -17.90 7.66
CA GLY A 91 5.88 -16.92 8.44
C GLY A 91 4.39 -16.83 8.09
N LEU A 92 3.82 -15.64 8.31
CA LEU A 92 2.41 -15.31 8.17
C LEU A 92 2.11 -14.61 6.83
N ASP A 93 1.14 -15.14 6.08
CA ASP A 93 0.48 -14.39 4.99
C ASP A 93 -0.36 -13.25 5.61
N SER A 94 0.26 -12.08 5.72
CA SER A 94 -0.18 -10.97 6.56
C SER A 94 -0.25 -9.63 5.84
N ASP A 95 0.00 -9.59 4.53
CA ASP A 95 0.03 -8.37 3.72
C ASP A 95 -1.25 -7.55 3.86
N GLU A 96 -2.40 -8.21 3.78
CA GLU A 96 -3.70 -7.55 3.92
C GLU A 96 -3.95 -7.07 5.35
N VAL A 97 -3.46 -7.81 6.36
CA VAL A 97 -3.59 -7.43 7.77
C VAL A 97 -2.74 -6.21 8.06
N ARG A 98 -1.48 -6.20 7.63
CA ARG A 98 -0.55 -5.07 7.72
C ARG A 98 -1.13 -3.83 7.04
N HIS A 99 -1.68 -3.99 5.84
CA HIS A 99 -2.33 -2.91 5.14
C HIS A 99 -3.51 -2.31 5.91
N ILE A 100 -4.31 -3.15 6.59
CA ILE A 100 -5.42 -2.68 7.45
C ILE A 100 -4.89 -1.98 8.70
N MET A 101 -3.80 -2.48 9.31
CA MET A 101 -3.15 -1.84 10.45
C MET A 101 -2.66 -0.44 10.09
N GLU A 102 -1.94 -0.30 8.97
CA GLU A 102 -1.43 0.98 8.46
C GLU A 102 -2.56 1.96 8.09
N THR A 103 -3.58 1.46 7.37
CA THR A 103 -4.65 2.32 6.85
C THR A 103 -5.61 2.77 7.94
N ARG A 104 -5.87 1.93 8.95
CA ARG A 104 -6.87 2.20 9.99
C ARG A 104 -6.27 2.53 11.36
N GLY A 105 -4.96 2.36 11.54
CA GLY A 105 -4.28 2.60 12.83
C GLY A 105 -4.80 1.68 13.93
N VAL A 106 -5.09 0.42 13.63
CA VAL A 106 -5.67 -0.55 14.57
C VAL A 106 -4.67 -1.63 14.96
N SER A 107 -4.88 -2.28 16.11
CA SER A 107 -4.06 -3.42 16.56
C SER A 107 -4.19 -4.62 15.62
N PHE A 108 -3.20 -5.51 15.69
CA PHE A 108 -3.14 -6.76 14.92
C PHE A 108 -4.42 -7.59 15.00
N ASP A 109 -4.91 -7.87 16.20
CA ASP A 109 -6.16 -8.62 16.41
C ASP A 109 -7.36 -7.95 15.74
N LYS A 110 -7.45 -6.62 15.86
CA LYS A 110 -8.53 -5.86 15.25
C LYS A 110 -8.44 -5.86 13.73
N ALA A 111 -7.22 -5.76 13.19
CA ALA A 111 -6.97 -5.85 11.76
C ALA A 111 -7.36 -7.23 11.21
N ARG A 112 -7.00 -8.31 11.90
CA ARG A 112 -7.42 -9.68 11.56
C ARG A 112 -8.93 -9.84 11.55
N LEU A 113 -9.61 -9.32 12.57
CA LEU A 113 -11.08 -9.34 12.62
C LEU A 113 -11.68 -8.60 11.42
N ILE A 114 -11.19 -7.40 11.11
CA ILE A 114 -11.68 -6.61 9.97
C ILE A 114 -11.42 -7.35 8.65
N ARG A 115 -10.23 -7.94 8.49
CA ARG A 115 -9.90 -8.75 7.30
C ARG A 115 -10.89 -9.89 7.13
N GLN A 116 -11.17 -10.63 8.19
CA GLN A 116 -12.11 -11.74 8.13
C GLN A 116 -13.53 -11.28 7.78
N GLN A 117 -13.97 -10.16 8.34
CA GLN A 117 -15.28 -9.58 8.03
C GLN A 117 -15.39 -9.14 6.56
N ILE A 118 -14.31 -8.59 5.99
CA ILE A 118 -14.26 -8.23 4.56
C ILE A 118 -14.42 -9.48 3.69
N VAL A 119 -13.70 -10.57 4.02
CA VAL A 119 -13.79 -11.83 3.27
C VAL A 119 -15.15 -12.51 3.41
N MET A 120 -15.74 -12.51 4.61
CA MET A 120 -17.11 -13.00 4.79
C MET A 120 -18.07 -12.25 3.88
N ARG A 121 -18.04 -10.91 3.93
CA ARG A 121 -18.91 -10.08 3.09
C ARG A 121 -18.68 -10.30 1.60
N SER A 122 -17.43 -10.42 1.15
CA SER A 122 -17.13 -10.65 -0.27
C SER A 122 -17.62 -12.01 -0.76
N ASN A 123 -17.73 -13.00 0.13
CA ASN A 123 -18.27 -14.32 -0.16
C ASN A 123 -19.78 -14.44 0.10
N GLY A 124 -20.48 -13.32 0.30
CA GLY A 124 -21.92 -13.33 0.54
C GLY A 124 -22.30 -13.93 1.90
N ILE A 125 -21.46 -13.75 2.92
CA ILE A 125 -21.72 -14.17 4.30
C ILE A 125 -21.84 -12.91 5.16
N ASP A 126 -22.86 -12.84 6.01
CA ASP A 126 -23.01 -11.77 6.99
C ASP A 126 -21.97 -11.92 8.10
N PRO A 127 -21.07 -10.94 8.32
CA PRO A 127 -20.05 -11.06 9.36
C PRO A 127 -20.59 -11.00 10.79
N ALA A 128 -21.83 -10.51 11.00
CA ALA A 128 -22.43 -10.44 12.33
C ALA A 128 -23.10 -11.76 12.72
N THR A 129 -23.86 -12.36 11.81
CA THR A 129 -24.61 -13.59 12.06
C THR A 129 -23.90 -14.86 11.60
N GLY A 130 -22.92 -14.75 10.70
CA GLY A 130 -22.25 -15.88 10.06
C GLY A 130 -23.11 -16.60 9.01
N LEU A 131 -24.31 -16.10 8.71
CA LEU A 131 -25.24 -16.72 7.78
C LEU A 131 -25.01 -16.24 6.34
N PRO A 132 -25.38 -17.04 5.33
CA PRO A 132 -25.39 -16.59 3.95
C PRO A 132 -26.33 -15.38 3.77
N LEU A 133 -25.90 -14.41 2.97
CA LEU A 133 -26.70 -13.27 2.52
C LEU A 133 -27.61 -13.61 1.33
N ASP A 134 -27.52 -14.84 0.81
CA ASP A 134 -28.36 -15.31 -0.28
C ASP A 134 -29.82 -15.45 0.20
N PRO A 135 -30.80 -14.73 -0.41
CA PRO A 135 -32.21 -14.84 -0.03
C PRO A 135 -32.79 -16.24 -0.23
N LYS A 136 -32.14 -17.11 -1.01
CA LYS A 136 -32.55 -18.50 -1.21
C LYS A 136 -31.89 -19.48 -0.24
N ALA A 137 -30.98 -19.00 0.63
CA ALA A 137 -30.34 -19.86 1.60
C ALA A 137 -31.36 -20.34 2.65
N VAL A 138 -31.59 -21.64 2.69
CA VAL A 138 -32.35 -22.28 3.77
C VAL A 138 -31.38 -22.52 4.92
N THR A 139 -31.62 -21.84 6.04
CA THR A 139 -30.86 -22.03 7.27
C THR A 139 -31.77 -22.66 8.31
N PHE A 140 -31.29 -23.71 8.97
CA PHE A 140 -32.02 -24.33 10.07
C PHE A 140 -31.55 -23.65 11.36
N GLY A 141 -32.35 -22.69 11.83
CA GLY A 141 -32.13 -22.06 13.14
C GLY A 141 -32.24 -23.11 14.26
N ARG A 142 -31.51 -22.86 15.36
CA ARG A 142 -31.52 -23.71 16.55
C ARG A 142 -32.59 -23.26 17.54
#